data_AF-A0A954S3D2-F1
#
_entry.id   AF-A0A954S3D2-F1
#
_cell.length_a   1.000
_cell.length_b   1.000
_cell.length_c   1.000
_cell.angle_alpha   90.00
_cell.angle_beta   90.00
_cell.angle_gamma   90.00
#
_symmetry.space_group_name_H-M   'P 1'
#
loop_
_entity.id
_entity.type
_entity.pdbx_description
1 polymer ?
#
loop_
_entity_poly.entity_id
_entity_poly.type
_entity_poly.pdbx_seq_one_letter_code
_entity_poly.pdbx_strand_id
1 'polypeptide(L)'
;MNAPEPAIRINVDPANPGQFFACCGLFELADRLWPGCESWFEKGGLEFAISPSQEGEDFGAAELLNQLVRCDLRNTMKPEQLQRFEELKEKKKSALDKDEQQERKVFEKQWRELPLILGEPFHLVLDWFLDDRAGGNRFKTWAGQQSVIDIAQSMKSLLKKGKYDKVPVSDWLNHSSGSSVGFNFDANEGSHSLPLDVGFSLDPLNLS
;
A
#
# COMPACT_ATOMS: atom_id res chain seq x y z
N MET A 1 19.24 17.55 -23.66
CA MET A 1 19.77 16.28 -23.13
C MET A 1 18.73 15.22 -23.44
N ASN A 2 19.11 14.10 -24.05
CA ASN A 2 18.19 12.98 -24.25
C ASN A 2 18.05 12.26 -22.90
N ALA A 3 16.83 11.85 -22.54
CA ALA A 3 16.61 11.04 -21.35
C ALA A 3 17.36 9.70 -21.48
N PRO A 4 17.86 9.11 -20.37
CA PRO A 4 18.46 7.78 -20.40
C PRO A 4 17.41 6.74 -20.81
N GLU A 5 17.84 5.62 -21.40
CA GLU A 5 16.92 4.54 -21.79
C GLU A 5 16.32 3.90 -20.53
N PRO A 6 15.00 3.96 -20.32
CA PRO A 6 14.38 3.48 -19.09
C PRO A 6 14.23 1.96 -19.11
N ALA A 7 14.60 1.34 -17.99
CA ALA A 7 14.48 -0.09 -17.80
C ALA A 7 13.11 -0.52 -17.25
N ILE A 8 12.30 0.42 -16.76
CA ILE A 8 10.88 0.21 -16.42
C ILE A 8 10.05 1.27 -17.13
N ARG A 9 9.05 0.86 -17.91
CA ARG A 9 8.08 1.75 -18.56
C ARG A 9 6.66 1.26 -18.29
N ILE A 10 5.80 2.15 -17.83
CA ILE A 10 4.42 1.85 -17.39
C ILE A 10 3.46 2.84 -18.05
N ASN A 11 2.37 2.35 -18.63
CA ASN A 11 1.29 3.22 -19.12
C ASN A 11 0.53 3.79 -17.92
N VAL A 12 0.29 5.09 -17.94
CA VAL A 12 -0.38 5.82 -16.86
C VAL A 12 -1.46 6.72 -17.45
N ASP A 13 -2.61 6.75 -16.78
CA ASP A 13 -3.63 7.77 -16.94
C ASP A 13 -3.38 8.89 -15.91
N PRO A 14 -2.84 10.05 -16.32
CA PRO A 14 -2.58 11.15 -15.40
C PRO A 14 -3.86 11.79 -14.85
N ALA A 15 -5.03 11.51 -15.44
CA ALA A 15 -6.31 11.93 -14.89
C ALA A 15 -6.81 10.99 -13.77
N ASN A 16 -6.21 9.82 -13.62
CA ASN A 16 -6.47 8.91 -12.52
C ASN A 16 -5.47 9.18 -11.38
N PRO A 17 -5.89 9.82 -10.27
CA PRO A 17 -4.98 10.13 -9.16
C PRO A 17 -4.35 8.86 -8.58
N GLY A 18 -5.08 7.75 -8.51
CA GLY A 18 -4.56 6.47 -8.02
C GLY A 18 -3.34 5.99 -8.80
N GLN A 19 -3.38 6.12 -10.13
CA GLN A 19 -2.24 5.73 -10.96
C GLN A 19 -1.05 6.69 -10.81
N PHE A 20 -1.29 8.00 -10.72
CA PHE A 20 -0.21 8.99 -10.48
C PHE A 20 0.53 8.71 -9.17
N PHE A 21 -0.20 8.48 -8.07
CA PHE A 21 0.41 8.17 -6.78
C PHE A 21 1.08 6.78 -6.77
N ALA A 22 0.55 5.82 -7.53
CA ALA A 22 1.22 4.53 -7.73
C ALA A 22 2.58 4.69 -8.43
N CYS A 23 2.71 5.61 -9.40
CA CYS A 23 4.00 5.96 -10.00
C CYS A 23 5.00 6.49 -8.95
N CYS A 24 4.56 7.40 -8.08
CA CYS A 24 5.40 7.90 -6.99
C CYS A 24 5.83 6.77 -6.04
N GLY A 25 4.91 5.87 -5.67
CA GLY A 25 5.23 4.71 -4.83
C GLY A 25 6.21 3.75 -5.51
N LEU A 26 6.06 3.48 -6.80
CA LEU A 26 6.97 2.63 -7.55
C LEU A 26 8.38 3.22 -7.64
N PHE A 27 8.49 4.54 -7.83
CA PHE A 27 9.77 5.23 -7.81
C PHE A 27 10.42 5.18 -6.43
N GLU A 28 9.65 5.43 -5.38
CA GLU A 28 10.12 5.39 -3.99
C GLU A 28 10.61 3.99 -3.57
N LEU A 29 10.02 2.92 -4.14
CA LEU A 29 10.52 1.55 -3.97
C LEU A 29 11.78 1.30 -4.81
N ALA A 30 11.81 1.78 -6.05
CA ALA A 30 12.95 1.62 -6.96
C ALA A 30 14.19 2.33 -6.42
N ASP A 31 14.07 3.58 -5.93
CA ASP A 31 15.20 4.35 -5.39
C ASP A 31 15.80 3.68 -4.14
N ARG A 32 14.98 3.00 -3.34
CA ARG A 32 15.50 2.25 -2.19
C ARG A 32 16.25 0.98 -2.57
N LEU A 33 15.89 0.32 -3.66
CA LEU A 33 16.65 -0.81 -4.19
C LEU A 33 17.91 -0.35 -4.93
N TRP A 34 17.78 0.75 -5.67
CA TRP A 34 18.80 1.28 -6.57
C TRP A 34 18.96 2.78 -6.35
N PRO A 35 19.72 3.18 -5.30
CA PRO A 35 19.87 4.58 -4.92
C PRO A 35 20.32 5.48 -6.07
N GLY A 36 19.59 6.58 -6.24
CA GLY A 36 19.86 7.59 -7.25
C GLY A 36 19.20 7.30 -8.59
N CYS A 37 18.36 6.27 -8.72
CA CYS A 37 17.57 6.09 -9.93
C CYS A 37 16.75 7.35 -10.24
N GLU A 38 16.45 7.56 -11.52
CA GLU A 38 15.67 8.70 -11.98
C GLU A 38 14.33 8.22 -12.51
N SER A 39 13.29 9.03 -12.32
CA SER A 39 11.98 8.79 -12.93
C SER A 39 11.42 10.04 -13.56
N TRP A 40 10.62 9.86 -14.61
CA TRP A 40 9.98 10.95 -15.33
C TRP A 40 8.74 10.47 -16.08
N PHE A 41 7.91 11.42 -16.48
CA PHE A 41 6.78 11.16 -17.36
C PHE A 41 7.15 11.46 -18.82
N GLU A 42 6.82 10.55 -19.73
CA GLU A 42 7.02 10.67 -21.18
C GLU A 42 5.69 10.78 -21.93
N LYS A 43 5.77 11.02 -23.24
CA LYS A 43 4.63 11.01 -24.17
C LYS A 43 3.44 11.86 -23.70
N GLY A 44 3.73 13.06 -23.20
CA GLY A 44 2.71 13.98 -22.73
C GLY A 44 2.05 13.57 -21.40
N GLY A 45 2.72 12.73 -20.59
CA GLY A 45 2.21 12.29 -19.30
C GLY A 45 1.53 10.91 -19.32
N LEU A 46 1.56 10.20 -20.45
CA LEU A 46 0.86 8.92 -20.63
C LEU A 46 1.74 7.70 -20.33
N GLU A 47 3.04 7.91 -20.15
CA GLU A 47 3.97 6.88 -19.71
C GLU A 47 4.80 7.38 -18.54
N PHE A 48 5.01 6.49 -17.57
CA PHE A 48 5.93 6.68 -16.46
C PHE A 48 7.15 5.80 -16.65
N ALA A 49 8.33 6.39 -16.59
CA ALA A 49 9.61 5.75 -16.85
C ALA A 49 10.50 5.80 -15.60
N ILE A 50 11.25 4.72 -15.35
CA ILE A 50 12.30 4.66 -14.33
C ILE A 50 13.57 4.11 -14.96
N SER A 51 14.70 4.78 -14.69
CA SER A 51 16.03 4.39 -15.15
C SER A 51 17.01 4.35 -13.98
N PRO A 52 17.98 3.42 -13.97
CA PRO A 52 19.06 3.47 -12.99
C PRO A 52 19.97 4.69 -13.24
N SER A 53 20.66 5.13 -12.18
CA SER A 53 21.75 6.12 -12.26
C SER A 53 23.06 5.53 -12.77
N GLN A 54 23.24 4.21 -12.61
CA GLN A 54 24.45 3.48 -12.99
C GLN A 54 24.05 2.12 -13.59
N GLU A 55 24.78 1.64 -14.58
CA GLU A 55 24.59 0.28 -15.10
C GLU A 55 24.91 -0.74 -13.99
N GLY A 56 23.95 -1.63 -13.71
CA GLY A 56 24.07 -2.70 -12.73
C GLY A 56 23.24 -3.90 -13.17
N GLU A 57 23.67 -5.12 -12.80
CA GLU A 57 23.15 -6.37 -13.37
C GLU A 57 21.72 -6.72 -12.92
N ASP A 58 21.20 -6.08 -11.87
CA ASP A 58 19.93 -6.47 -11.22
C ASP A 58 18.82 -5.39 -11.29
N PHE A 59 18.98 -4.31 -12.06
CA PHE A 59 17.93 -3.29 -12.21
C PHE A 59 16.81 -3.79 -13.13
N GLY A 60 15.57 -3.80 -12.65
CA GLY A 60 14.42 -4.03 -13.53
C GLY A 60 13.12 -4.39 -12.84
N ALA A 61 12.06 -4.40 -13.63
CA ALA A 61 10.69 -4.67 -13.19
C ALA A 61 10.53 -6.02 -12.46
N ALA A 62 11.15 -7.08 -12.98
CA ALA A 62 11.07 -8.41 -12.38
C ALA A 62 11.69 -8.43 -10.98
N GLU A 63 12.85 -7.79 -10.80
CA GLU A 63 13.51 -7.75 -9.50
C GLU A 63 12.77 -6.85 -8.51
N LEU A 64 12.23 -5.71 -8.94
CA LEU A 64 11.35 -4.88 -8.11
C LEU A 64 10.16 -5.68 -7.57
N LEU A 65 9.48 -6.43 -8.43
CA LEU A 65 8.37 -7.31 -8.01
C LEU A 65 8.85 -8.41 -7.05
N ASN A 66 9.98 -9.05 -7.34
CA ASN A 66 10.55 -10.09 -6.47
C ASN A 66 10.82 -9.54 -5.06
N GLN A 67 11.42 -8.36 -4.95
CA GLN A 67 11.71 -7.71 -3.68
C GLN A 67 10.43 -7.32 -2.95
N LEU A 68 9.42 -6.80 -3.65
CA LEU A 68 8.12 -6.48 -3.06
C LEU A 68 7.39 -7.74 -2.53
N VAL A 69 7.50 -8.85 -3.25
CA VAL A 69 6.98 -10.17 -2.83
C VAL A 69 7.68 -10.67 -1.57
N ARG A 70 9.01 -10.51 -1.49
CA ARG A 70 9.86 -11.03 -0.42
C ARG A 70 9.89 -10.15 0.82
N CYS A 71 9.61 -8.86 0.72
CA CYS A 71 9.78 -7.96 1.86
C CYS A 71 8.89 -8.36 3.04
N ASP A 72 9.25 -7.93 4.24
CA ASP A 72 8.35 -8.06 5.38
C ASP A 72 7.24 -7.01 5.27
N LEU A 73 5.96 -7.42 5.33
CA LEU A 73 4.82 -6.50 5.34
C LEU A 73 4.03 -6.70 6.62
N ARG A 74 4.15 -5.73 7.51
CA ARG A 74 3.50 -5.71 8.82
C ARG A 74 3.05 -4.30 9.17
N ASN A 75 2.39 -4.13 10.30
CA ASN A 75 2.17 -2.81 10.89
C ASN A 75 3.19 -2.56 12.01
N THR A 76 3.14 -1.37 12.61
CA THR A 76 4.01 -0.97 13.73
C THR A 76 3.62 -1.59 15.09
N MET A 77 2.67 -2.54 15.13
CA MET A 77 2.35 -3.28 16.35
C MET A 77 3.58 -4.03 16.85
N LYS A 78 3.85 -3.97 18.16
CA LYS A 78 5.01 -4.66 18.73
C LYS A 78 4.80 -6.19 18.68
N PRO A 79 5.87 -6.99 18.52
CA PRO A 79 5.75 -8.45 18.46
C PRO A 79 5.01 -9.05 19.66
N GLU A 80 5.24 -8.53 20.87
CA GLU A 80 4.58 -9.03 22.08
C GLU A 80 3.08 -8.73 22.09
N GLN A 81 2.69 -7.57 21.54
CA GLN A 81 1.29 -7.18 21.39
C GLN A 81 0.59 -8.04 20.33
N LEU A 82 1.27 -8.34 19.22
CA LEU A 82 0.75 -9.20 18.16
C LEU A 82 0.52 -10.62 18.67
N GLN A 83 1.51 -11.20 19.36
CA GLN A 83 1.38 -12.53 19.96
C GLN A 83 0.20 -12.57 20.93
N ARG A 84 0.10 -11.58 21.82
CA ARG A 84 -1.03 -11.49 22.77
C ARG A 84 -2.37 -11.31 22.04
N PHE A 85 -2.40 -10.54 20.97
CA PHE A 85 -3.62 -10.35 20.17
C PHE A 85 -4.08 -11.64 19.51
N GLU A 86 -3.16 -12.43 18.95
CA GLU A 86 -3.46 -13.74 18.36
C GLU A 86 -4.02 -14.72 19.41
N GLU A 87 -3.39 -14.80 20.60
CA GLU A 87 -3.90 -15.60 21.72
C GLU A 87 -5.35 -15.23 22.09
N LEU A 88 -5.65 -13.92 22.15
CA LEU A 88 -6.99 -13.42 22.47
C LEU A 88 -8.01 -13.62 21.33
N LYS A 89 -7.57 -13.70 20.07
CA LYS A 89 -8.44 -14.01 18.93
C LYS A 89 -8.89 -15.46 18.92
N GLU A 90 -8.00 -16.39 19.25
CA GLU A 90 -8.28 -17.83 19.32
C GLU A 90 -9.26 -18.20 20.44
N LYS A 91 -9.25 -17.44 21.55
CA LYS A 91 -10.22 -17.61 22.63
C LYS A 91 -11.63 -17.20 22.18
N LYS A 92 -12.63 -18.03 22.52
CA LYS A 92 -14.04 -17.67 22.40
C LYS A 92 -14.35 -16.46 23.28
N LYS A 93 -15.17 -15.53 22.78
CA LYS A 93 -15.55 -14.31 23.52
C LYS A 93 -16.13 -14.59 24.91
N SER A 94 -16.83 -15.71 25.09
CA SER A 94 -17.41 -16.13 26.39
C SER A 94 -16.38 -16.63 27.40
N ALA A 95 -15.16 -16.96 26.96
CA ALA A 95 -14.06 -17.43 27.80
C ALA A 95 -13.11 -16.29 28.21
N LEU A 96 -13.30 -15.09 27.65
CA LEU A 96 -12.53 -13.90 27.99
C LEU A 96 -13.19 -13.19 29.17
N ASP A 97 -12.40 -12.83 30.17
CA ASP A 97 -12.87 -11.92 31.22
C ASP A 97 -13.06 -10.49 30.68
N LYS A 98 -13.52 -9.57 31.52
CA LYS A 98 -13.79 -8.19 31.10
C LYS A 98 -12.53 -7.45 30.65
N ASP A 99 -11.40 -7.73 31.28
CA ASP A 99 -10.13 -7.05 31.00
C ASP A 99 -9.54 -7.58 29.69
N GLU A 100 -9.57 -8.90 29.48
CA GLU A 100 -9.16 -9.53 28.23
C GLU A 100 -10.05 -9.10 27.05
N GLN A 101 -11.36 -8.92 27.26
CA GLN A 101 -12.26 -8.38 26.23
C GLN A 101 -11.91 -6.94 25.86
N GLN A 102 -11.53 -6.13 26.85
CA GLN A 102 -11.14 -4.74 26.61
C GLN A 102 -9.77 -4.66 25.92
N GLU A 103 -8.81 -5.48 26.36
CA GLU A 103 -7.49 -5.63 25.74
C GLU A 103 -7.62 -6.05 24.27
N ARG A 104 -8.44 -7.07 23.97
CA ARG A 104 -8.70 -7.51 22.60
C ARG A 104 -9.23 -6.39 21.70
N LYS A 105 -10.15 -5.55 22.21
CA LYS A 105 -10.67 -4.39 21.45
C LYS A 105 -9.59 -3.36 21.16
N VAL A 106 -8.69 -3.11 22.10
CA VAL A 106 -7.56 -2.19 21.91
C VAL A 106 -6.62 -2.71 20.82
N PHE A 107 -6.26 -3.99 20.87
CA PHE A 107 -5.42 -4.59 19.83
C PHE A 107 -6.11 -4.69 18.47
N GLU A 108 -7.40 -4.98 18.42
CA GLU A 108 -8.16 -4.97 17.16
C GLU A 108 -8.18 -3.56 16.54
N LYS A 109 -8.31 -2.52 17.35
CA LYS A 109 -8.17 -1.13 16.88
C LYS A 109 -6.76 -0.85 16.36
N GLN A 110 -5.72 -1.23 17.11
CA GLN A 110 -4.33 -1.04 16.69
C GLN A 110 -3.99 -1.82 15.42
N TRP A 111 -4.46 -3.06 15.29
CA TRP A 111 -4.25 -3.90 14.11
C TRP A 111 -4.73 -3.20 12.85
N ARG A 112 -5.91 -2.57 12.93
CA ARG A 112 -6.55 -1.89 11.81
C ARG A 112 -5.92 -0.55 11.44
N GLU A 113 -5.48 0.23 12.43
CA GLU A 113 -5.15 1.66 12.26
C GLU A 113 -3.64 1.97 12.29
N LEU A 114 -2.79 1.05 12.77
CA LEU A 114 -1.37 1.33 12.92
C LEU A 114 -0.66 1.44 11.55
N PRO A 115 0.33 2.33 11.42
CA PRO A 115 1.14 2.50 10.22
C PRO A 115 1.70 1.18 9.68
N LEU A 116 1.85 1.07 8.36
CA LEU A 116 2.44 -0.09 7.70
C LEU A 116 3.96 0.04 7.64
N ILE A 117 4.63 -1.09 7.65
CA ILE A 117 6.06 -1.24 7.45
C ILE A 117 6.26 -2.17 6.26
N LEU A 118 6.97 -1.68 5.25
CA LEU A 118 7.67 -2.51 4.28
C LEU A 118 9.10 -2.65 4.82
N GLY A 119 9.43 -3.81 5.38
CA GLY A 119 10.74 -4.09 5.95
C GLY A 119 11.82 -4.24 4.88
N GLU A 120 12.89 -4.97 5.18
CA GLU A 120 13.96 -5.29 4.23
C GLU A 120 13.39 -5.74 2.87
N PRO A 121 13.90 -5.24 1.73
CA PRO A 121 15.01 -4.27 1.59
C PRO A 121 14.57 -2.79 1.60
N PHE A 122 13.28 -2.49 1.77
CA PHE A 122 12.75 -1.14 1.59
C PHE A 122 12.83 -0.29 2.86
N HIS A 123 12.75 -0.85 4.07
CA HIS A 123 12.80 -0.04 5.30
C HIS A 123 11.85 1.18 5.30
N LEU A 124 10.68 1.04 4.70
CA LEU A 124 9.72 2.12 4.48
C LEU A 124 8.58 1.99 5.48
N VAL A 125 8.35 3.05 6.26
CA VAL A 125 7.15 3.19 7.08
C VAL A 125 6.16 4.04 6.30
N LEU A 126 5.01 3.46 5.98
CA LEU A 126 3.90 4.20 5.44
C LEU A 126 3.10 4.74 6.63
N ASP A 127 3.22 6.03 6.87
CA ASP A 127 2.45 6.75 7.89
C ASP A 127 1.75 7.94 7.21
N TRP A 128 0.43 7.98 7.32
CA TRP A 128 -0.43 8.82 6.46
C TRP A 128 -0.66 10.23 7.01
N PHE A 129 -0.33 10.47 8.28
CA PHE A 129 -0.54 11.76 8.93
C PHE A 129 0.76 12.25 9.57
N LEU A 130 1.38 13.25 8.95
CA LEU A 130 2.54 13.93 9.51
C LEU A 130 2.14 14.91 10.64
N ASP A 131 0.87 15.31 10.67
CA ASP A 131 0.30 16.21 11.65
C ASP A 131 -1.20 15.97 11.85
N ASP A 132 -1.81 16.73 12.75
CA ASP A 132 -3.24 16.70 13.10
C ASP A 132 -4.10 17.69 12.31
N ARG A 133 -3.51 18.45 11.37
CA ARG A 133 -4.21 19.55 10.66
C ARG A 133 -5.35 19.06 9.78
N ALA A 134 -5.26 17.83 9.30
CA ALA A 134 -6.29 17.17 8.50
C ALA A 134 -7.26 16.33 9.36
N GLY A 135 -7.37 16.60 10.67
CA GLY A 135 -8.44 16.03 11.51
C GLY A 135 -8.17 14.64 12.06
N GLY A 136 -6.92 14.14 12.05
CA GLY A 136 -6.58 12.88 12.70
C GLY A 136 -5.10 12.55 12.66
N ASN A 137 -4.66 11.68 13.58
CA ASN A 137 -3.30 11.14 13.65
C ASN A 137 -3.23 9.65 13.28
N ARG A 138 -4.30 9.10 12.69
CA ARG A 138 -4.45 7.66 12.41
C ARG A 138 -5.26 7.43 11.15
N PHE A 139 -4.81 6.48 10.35
CA PHE A 139 -5.47 6.07 9.12
C PHE A 139 -6.65 5.16 9.42
N LYS A 140 -7.85 5.58 9.04
CA LYS A 140 -9.09 4.81 9.14
C LYS A 140 -9.66 4.59 7.74
N THR A 141 -9.99 3.35 7.44
CA THR A 141 -10.79 2.98 6.27
C THR A 141 -12.27 3.32 6.51
N TRP A 142 -13.02 3.73 5.48
CA TRP A 142 -14.43 4.15 5.61
C TRP A 142 -15.34 3.06 6.19
N ALA A 143 -15.13 1.81 5.81
CA ALA A 143 -15.83 0.70 6.44
C ALA A 143 -15.15 0.43 7.80
N GLY A 144 -15.87 0.68 8.90
CA GLY A 144 -15.36 0.56 10.28
C GLY A 144 -14.89 -0.83 10.74
N GLN A 145 -14.78 -1.79 9.81
CA GLN A 145 -14.27 -3.14 10.01
C GLN A 145 -13.11 -3.50 9.06
N GLN A 146 -12.74 -2.62 8.14
CA GLN A 146 -11.58 -2.85 7.27
C GLN A 146 -10.29 -2.58 8.02
N SER A 147 -9.26 -3.33 7.64
CA SER A 147 -7.94 -3.32 8.25
C SER A 147 -6.93 -3.02 7.17
N VAL A 148 -6.13 -1.97 7.40
CA VAL A 148 -5.14 -1.47 6.45
C VAL A 148 -4.11 -2.55 6.14
N ILE A 149 -3.67 -3.27 7.18
CA ILE A 149 -2.75 -4.39 7.03
C ILE A 149 -3.39 -5.58 6.31
N ASP A 150 -4.67 -5.88 6.55
CA ASP A 150 -5.32 -7.03 5.88
C ASP A 150 -5.52 -6.74 4.38
N ILE A 151 -5.84 -5.49 4.00
CA ILE A 151 -5.91 -5.06 2.60
C ILE A 151 -4.53 -5.20 1.95
N ALA A 152 -3.49 -4.62 2.56
CA ALA A 152 -2.14 -4.65 2.02
C ALA A 152 -1.60 -6.10 1.89
N GLN A 153 -1.84 -6.95 2.90
CA GLN A 153 -1.49 -8.38 2.85
C GLN A 153 -2.27 -9.12 1.75
N SER A 154 -3.54 -8.79 1.54
CA SER A 154 -4.35 -9.37 0.46
C SER A 154 -3.78 -9.01 -0.92
N MET A 155 -3.45 -7.74 -1.14
CA MET A 155 -2.81 -7.27 -2.38
C MET A 155 -1.47 -7.98 -2.61
N LYS A 156 -0.60 -8.04 -1.58
CA LYS A 156 0.68 -8.74 -1.65
C LYS A 156 0.53 -10.25 -1.91
N SER A 157 -0.54 -10.87 -1.41
CA SER A 157 -0.81 -12.29 -1.65
C SER A 157 -1.03 -12.61 -3.13
N LEU A 158 -1.54 -11.66 -3.91
CA LEU A 158 -1.74 -11.83 -5.35
C LEU A 158 -0.41 -11.83 -6.10
N LEU A 159 0.52 -10.95 -5.71
CA LEU A 159 1.89 -10.95 -6.20
C LEU A 159 2.58 -12.29 -5.88
N LYS A 160 2.47 -12.77 -4.64
CA LYS A 160 2.99 -14.09 -4.21
C LYS A 160 2.43 -15.27 -5.02
N LYS A 161 1.19 -15.15 -5.52
CA LYS A 161 0.53 -16.16 -6.34
C LYS A 161 0.87 -16.06 -7.83
N GLY A 162 1.82 -15.19 -8.19
CA GLY A 162 2.27 -15.01 -9.57
C GLY A 162 1.22 -14.37 -10.49
N LYS A 163 0.26 -13.63 -9.93
CA LYS A 163 -0.81 -13.00 -10.73
C LYS A 163 -0.28 -11.92 -11.67
N TYR A 164 0.90 -11.36 -11.37
CA TYR A 164 1.56 -10.33 -12.17
C TYR A 164 2.71 -10.88 -13.03
N ASP A 165 3.08 -12.15 -12.93
CA ASP A 165 4.25 -12.74 -13.63
C ASP A 165 4.13 -12.66 -15.16
N LYS A 166 2.89 -12.72 -15.67
CA LYS A 166 2.58 -12.66 -17.11
C LYS A 166 2.01 -11.31 -17.55
N VAL A 167 1.83 -10.39 -16.61
CA VAL A 167 1.29 -9.06 -16.92
C VAL A 167 2.45 -8.22 -17.45
N PRO A 168 2.35 -7.67 -18.68
CA PRO A 168 3.36 -6.76 -19.20
C PRO A 168 3.58 -5.60 -18.23
N VAL A 169 4.84 -5.19 -18.03
CA VAL A 169 5.20 -4.07 -17.14
C VAL A 169 4.43 -2.80 -17.50
N SER A 170 4.25 -2.56 -18.80
CA SER A 170 3.46 -1.44 -19.33
C SER A 170 2.02 -1.41 -18.84
N ASP A 171 1.47 -2.53 -18.39
CA ASP A 171 0.05 -2.71 -18.07
C ASP A 171 -0.22 -2.88 -16.56
N TRP A 172 0.79 -2.80 -15.70
CA TRP A 172 0.63 -3.03 -14.25
C TRP A 172 -0.45 -2.15 -13.60
N LEU A 173 -0.58 -0.88 -14.00
CA LEU A 173 -1.55 0.06 -13.43
C LEU A 173 -2.96 -0.07 -14.02
N ASN A 174 -3.12 -0.77 -15.15
CA ASN A 174 -4.41 -1.03 -15.77
C ASN A 174 -4.88 -2.48 -15.57
N HIS A 175 -4.03 -3.31 -14.94
CA HIS A 175 -4.35 -4.69 -14.60
C HIS A 175 -5.02 -4.78 -13.23
N SER A 176 -6.21 -5.36 -13.20
CA SER A 176 -6.92 -5.71 -11.97
C SER A 176 -6.92 -7.22 -11.73
N SER A 177 -6.68 -7.62 -10.48
CA SER A 177 -6.72 -9.01 -10.05
C SER A 177 -7.21 -9.12 -8.62
N GLY A 178 -7.93 -10.21 -8.31
CA GLY A 178 -8.44 -10.49 -6.98
C GLY A 178 -9.84 -9.92 -6.74
N SER A 179 -10.35 -10.16 -5.54
CA SER A 179 -11.67 -9.72 -5.07
C SER A 179 -11.62 -9.09 -3.68
N SER A 180 -10.42 -8.74 -3.21
CA SER A 180 -10.24 -8.06 -1.93
C SER A 180 -10.66 -6.60 -2.06
N VAL A 181 -11.16 -6.02 -0.97
CA VAL A 181 -11.44 -4.58 -0.92
C VAL A 181 -10.13 -3.81 -1.11
N GLY A 182 -10.13 -2.83 -2.00
CA GLY A 182 -9.01 -1.91 -2.22
C GLY A 182 -9.00 -0.73 -1.25
N PHE A 183 -8.03 0.17 -1.43
CA PHE A 183 -7.98 1.46 -0.74
C PHE A 183 -8.87 2.53 -1.41
N ASN A 184 -9.62 2.16 -2.47
CA ASN A 184 -10.59 3.00 -3.20
C ASN A 184 -10.03 4.37 -3.63
N PHE A 185 -8.79 4.36 -4.11
CA PHE A 185 -8.08 5.53 -4.61
C PHE A 185 -8.03 5.59 -6.14
N ASP A 186 -8.50 4.53 -6.78
CA ASP A 186 -8.67 4.43 -8.22
C ASP A 186 -10.04 5.00 -8.62
N ALA A 187 -10.02 6.05 -9.45
CA ALA A 187 -11.25 6.67 -9.95
C ALA A 187 -12.10 5.72 -10.81
N ASN A 188 -11.49 4.68 -11.40
CA ASN A 188 -12.20 3.67 -12.19
C ASN A 188 -13.11 2.79 -11.31
N GLU A 189 -12.70 2.49 -10.06
CA GLU A 189 -13.53 1.77 -9.09
C GLU A 189 -14.70 2.64 -8.57
N GLY A 190 -14.55 3.96 -8.62
CA GLY A 190 -15.56 4.94 -8.22
C GLY A 190 -16.76 5.08 -9.15
N SER A 191 -16.63 4.67 -10.41
CA SER A 191 -17.69 4.82 -11.40
C SER A 191 -18.96 4.01 -11.09
N HIS A 192 -18.81 2.93 -10.29
CA HIS A 192 -19.91 2.05 -9.87
C HIS A 192 -20.21 2.10 -8.36
N SER A 193 -19.45 2.89 -7.61
CA SER A 193 -19.51 2.98 -6.15
C SER A 193 -20.20 4.28 -5.74
N LEU A 194 -20.95 4.31 -4.63
CA LEU A 194 -21.54 5.58 -4.18
C LEU A 194 -20.39 6.55 -3.84
N PRO A 195 -20.58 7.88 -3.92
CA PRO A 195 -19.57 8.84 -3.44
C PRO A 195 -19.10 8.62 -2.00
N LEU A 196 -19.87 7.87 -1.20
CA LEU A 196 -19.53 7.45 0.15
C LEU A 196 -18.50 6.29 0.21
N ASP A 197 -18.36 5.55 -0.88
CA ASP A 197 -17.52 4.35 -1.02
C ASP A 197 -16.18 4.66 -1.72
N VAL A 198 -16.03 5.85 -2.31
CA VAL A 198 -14.81 6.30 -3.01
C VAL A 198 -14.15 7.45 -2.28
N GLY A 199 -12.96 7.22 -1.73
CA GLY A 199 -12.12 8.25 -1.11
C GLY A 199 -11.91 8.04 0.39
N PHE A 200 -11.14 8.94 1.02
CA PHE A 200 -10.81 8.95 2.44
C PHE A 200 -11.72 9.92 3.20
N SER A 201 -12.12 9.57 4.43
CA SER A 201 -12.73 10.54 5.34
C SER A 201 -11.63 11.05 6.25
N LEU A 202 -11.45 12.36 6.28
CA LEU A 202 -10.92 13.00 7.48
C LEU A 202 -11.88 12.63 8.63
N ASP A 203 -11.37 12.29 9.82
CA ASP A 203 -12.21 11.98 11.01
C ASP A 203 -13.35 13.01 11.06
N PRO A 204 -14.61 12.64 11.39
CA PRO A 204 -15.75 13.52 11.22
C PRO A 204 -15.39 14.82 11.92
N LEU A 205 -15.17 15.86 11.10
CA LEU A 205 -14.82 17.17 11.59
C LEU A 205 -15.91 17.48 12.60
N ASN A 206 -15.55 17.50 13.88
CA ASN A 206 -16.36 18.14 14.91
C ASN A 206 -16.33 19.63 14.58
N LEU A 207 -17.03 20.00 13.50
CA LEU A 207 -17.40 21.36 13.19
C LEU A 207 -18.38 21.76 14.29
N SER A 208 -17.81 22.25 15.39
CA SER A 208 -18.50 23.09 16.36
C SER A 208 -18.77 24.46 15.75
#